data_AF-A0A0G3G6A1-F1
#
_entry.id   AF-A0A0G3G6A1-F1
#
_cell.length_a   1.000
_cell.length_b   1.000
_cell.length_c   1.000
_cell.angle_alpha   90.00
_cell.angle_beta   90.00
_cell.angle_gamma   90.00
#
_symmetry.space_group_name_H-M   'P 1'
#
loop_
_entity.id
_entity.type
_entity.pdbx_description
1 polymer ?
#
loop_
_entity_poly.entity_id
_entity_poly.type
_entity_poly.pdbx_seq_one_letter_code
_entity_poly.pdbx_strand_id
1 'polypeptide(L)'
;MLYVVMLGGRHPRASIEVHDVVFAQADSLEQAYPQLRQAWFGSRQGLHIDSWLEIDGIDTYRVEFSSMAPGPDEPKLFFINLGGYEREVFGEAHRYLLVVARDKAQAKQLGKRRMPADWLKAHTDAVLQVDDCLPVDWVNGHYVHLVTGAHKGMGQYSDYCLI
;
A
#
# COMPACT_ATOMS: atom_id res chain seq x y z
N MET A 1 2.51 13.77 1.86
CA MET A 1 2.04 12.81 0.84
C MET A 1 1.96 11.41 1.46
N LEU A 2 1.02 10.56 1.02
CA LEU A 2 1.01 9.14 1.40
C LEU A 2 1.73 8.32 0.31
N TYR A 3 2.58 7.38 0.72
CA TYR A 3 3.25 6.44 -0.16
C TYR A 3 2.89 5.00 0.19
N VAL A 4 2.62 4.20 -0.83
CA VAL A 4 2.54 2.73 -0.74
C VAL A 4 3.66 2.18 -1.61
N VAL A 5 4.64 1.51 -1.02
CA VAL A 5 5.91 1.20 -1.67
C VAL A 5 6.14 -0.31 -1.66
N MET A 6 6.38 -0.88 -2.84
CA MET A 6 6.88 -2.23 -2.97
C MET A 6 8.40 -2.21 -2.77
N LEU A 7 8.85 -2.82 -1.69
CA LEU A 7 10.26 -3.03 -1.41
C LEU A 7 10.67 -4.43 -1.85
N GLY A 8 11.84 -4.52 -2.48
CA GLY A 8 12.50 -5.76 -2.84
C GLY A 8 13.83 -5.90 -2.09
N GLY A 9 14.20 -7.14 -1.79
CA GLY A 9 15.49 -7.42 -1.17
C GLY A 9 15.68 -8.85 -0.71
N ARG A 10 16.77 -9.09 0.03
CA ARG A 10 17.12 -10.42 0.53
C ARG A 10 16.66 -10.61 1.96
N HIS A 11 16.05 -11.75 2.27
CA HIS A 11 15.85 -12.22 3.63
C HIS A 11 16.79 -13.41 3.92
N PRO A 12 17.46 -13.53 5.09
CA PRO A 12 18.47 -14.58 5.35
C PRO A 12 17.99 -16.03 5.17
N ARG A 13 16.68 -16.24 5.29
CA ARG A 13 16.04 -17.56 5.12
C ARG A 13 15.41 -17.78 3.73
N ALA A 14 15.43 -16.78 2.85
CA ALA A 14 14.90 -16.90 1.50
C ALA A 14 16.03 -17.29 0.53
N SER A 15 15.76 -18.22 -0.38
CA SER A 15 16.71 -18.62 -1.42
C SER A 15 16.83 -17.59 -2.54
N ILE A 16 15.75 -16.86 -2.80
CA ILE A 16 15.64 -15.79 -3.80
C ILE A 16 15.23 -14.48 -3.11
N GLU A 17 15.16 -13.42 -3.91
CA GLU A 17 14.62 -12.13 -3.51
C GLU A 17 13.17 -12.26 -3.04
N VAL A 18 12.80 -11.44 -2.08
CA VAL A 18 11.44 -11.33 -1.54
C VAL A 18 10.98 -9.89 -1.66
N HIS A 19 9.68 -9.72 -1.74
CA HIS A 19 9.04 -8.42 -1.84
C HIS A 19 8.02 -8.25 -0.71
N ASP A 20 7.84 -7.01 -0.27
CA ASP A 20 6.77 -6.63 0.66
C ASP A 20 6.28 -5.21 0.39
N VAL A 21 5.05 -4.93 0.79
CA VAL A 21 4.44 -3.61 0.63
C VAL A 21 4.46 -2.87 1.96
N VAL A 22 5.09 -1.71 1.97
CA VAL A 22 5.18 -0.84 3.14
C VAL A 22 4.52 0.51 2.88
N PHE A 23 4.17 1.20 3.95
CA PHE A 23 3.46 2.48 3.91
C PHE A 23 4.32 3.55 4.58
N ALA A 24 4.34 4.75 4.00
CA ALA A 24 5.11 5.86 4.55
C ALA A 24 4.41 7.20 4.31
N GLN A 25 4.71 8.18 5.17
CA GLN A 25 4.32 9.57 4.98
C GLN A 25 5.56 10.44 4.85
N ALA A 26 5.66 11.21 3.78
CA ALA A 26 6.72 12.20 3.58
C ALA A 26 6.29 13.25 2.55
N ASP A 27 7.11 14.29 2.35
CA ASP A 27 6.86 15.29 1.29
C ASP A 27 7.39 14.84 -0.08
N SER A 28 8.33 13.89 -0.09
CA SER A 28 8.90 13.24 -1.29
C SER A 28 9.25 11.79 -0.98
N LEU A 29 9.40 10.96 -2.01
CA LEU A 29 9.77 9.55 -1.85
C LEU A 29 11.13 9.40 -1.15
N GLU A 30 12.12 10.22 -1.51
CA GLU A 30 13.48 10.20 -0.94
C GLU A 30 13.48 10.49 0.57
N GLN A 31 12.61 11.39 1.01
CA GLN A 31 12.44 11.68 2.44
C GLN A 31 11.76 10.53 3.20
N ALA A 32 11.05 9.63 2.51
CA ALA A 32 10.49 8.43 3.12
C ALA A 32 11.53 7.33 3.36
N TYR A 33 12.72 7.38 2.72
CA TYR A 33 13.70 6.28 2.78
C TYR A 33 14.07 5.81 4.20
N PRO A 34 14.24 6.68 5.21
CA PRO A 34 14.49 6.21 6.58
C PRO A 34 13.36 5.32 7.13
N GLN A 35 12.10 5.69 6.87
CA GLN A 35 10.91 4.90 7.26
C GLN A 35 10.90 3.55 6.55
N LEU A 36 11.15 3.55 5.23
CA LEU A 36 11.17 2.34 4.41
C LEU A 36 12.25 1.35 4.87
N ARG A 37 13.47 1.84 5.13
CA ARG A 37 14.58 1.01 5.66
C ARG A 37 14.28 0.46 7.05
N GLN A 38 13.53 1.18 7.87
CA GLN A 38 13.14 0.71 9.21
C GLN A 38 12.03 -0.34 9.13
N ALA A 39 11.09 -0.20 8.20
CA ALA A 39 9.98 -1.13 7.99
C ALA A 39 10.43 -2.45 7.35
N TRP A 40 11.51 -2.44 6.56
CA TRP A 40 11.99 -3.64 5.88
C TRP A 40 12.40 -4.76 6.85
N PHE A 41 11.79 -5.93 6.69
CA PHE A 41 12.01 -7.10 7.55
C PHE A 41 13.26 -7.92 7.20
N GLY A 42 13.86 -7.68 6.03
CA GLY A 42 15.00 -8.44 5.52
C GLY A 42 16.36 -7.80 5.83
N SER A 43 17.36 -8.20 5.06
CA SER A 43 18.69 -7.59 5.05
C SER A 43 18.61 -6.18 4.47
N ARG A 44 19.29 -5.23 5.11
CA ARG A 44 19.48 -3.88 4.57
C ARG A 44 20.37 -3.85 3.32
N GLN A 45 21.27 -4.83 3.18
CA GLN A 45 22.14 -4.90 2.03
C GLN A 45 21.33 -5.28 0.79
N GLY A 46 21.35 -4.41 -0.22
CA GLY A 46 20.63 -4.61 -1.47
C GLY A 46 19.12 -4.39 -1.36
N LEU A 47 18.64 -3.72 -0.30
CA LEU A 47 17.27 -3.22 -0.24
C LEU A 47 17.05 -2.21 -1.38
N HIS A 48 15.92 -2.34 -2.06
CA HIS A 48 15.51 -1.46 -3.14
C HIS A 48 14.00 -1.25 -3.14
N ILE A 49 13.58 -0.22 -3.87
CA ILE A 49 12.18 0.02 -4.26
C ILE A 49 12.03 -0.50 -5.68
N ASP A 50 10.94 -1.22 -5.96
CA ASP A 50 10.56 -1.67 -7.32
C ASP A 50 9.38 -0.91 -7.90
N SER A 51 8.47 -0.45 -7.03
CA SER A 51 7.31 0.33 -7.43
C SER A 51 6.73 1.10 -6.26
N TRP A 52 6.02 2.18 -6.55
CA TRP A 52 5.30 2.92 -5.54
C TRP A 52 4.04 3.60 -6.09
N LEU A 53 3.10 3.82 -5.17
CA LEU A 53 1.98 4.73 -5.33
C LEU A 53 2.29 6.01 -4.56
N GLU A 54 2.14 7.15 -5.21
CA GLU A 54 2.15 8.48 -4.59
C GLU A 54 0.72 8.99 -4.54
N ILE A 55 0.17 9.20 -3.33
CA ILE A 55 -1.27 9.41 -3.14
C ILE A 55 -1.53 10.75 -2.47
N ASP A 56 -1.99 11.71 -3.27
CA ASP A 56 -2.52 13.00 -2.80
C ASP A 56 -4.03 12.89 -2.54
N GLY A 57 -4.71 12.03 -3.30
CA GLY A 57 -6.13 11.72 -3.13
C GLY A 57 -6.60 10.57 -4.02
N ILE A 58 -7.79 10.07 -3.73
CA ILE A 58 -8.43 8.95 -4.41
C ILE A 58 -9.95 9.21 -4.52
N ASP A 59 -10.52 8.86 -5.67
CA ASP A 59 -11.92 9.16 -6.03
C ASP A 59 -12.24 10.65 -5.89
N THR A 60 -13.05 11.04 -4.89
CA THR A 60 -13.41 12.44 -4.58
C THR A 60 -12.74 12.96 -3.31
N TYR A 61 -11.84 12.17 -2.72
CA TYR A 61 -11.27 12.41 -1.40
C TYR A 61 -9.79 12.79 -1.51
N ARG A 62 -9.45 13.95 -0.96
CA ARG A 62 -8.07 14.31 -0.65
C ARG A 62 -7.64 13.57 0.62
N VAL A 63 -6.40 13.08 0.62
CA VAL A 63 -5.77 12.47 1.79
C VAL A 63 -5.19 13.56 2.68
N GLU A 64 -5.61 13.59 3.93
CA GLU A 64 -5.08 14.46 4.98
C GLU A 64 -4.62 13.64 6.18
N PHE A 65 -3.81 14.26 7.04
CA PHE A 65 -3.25 13.60 8.23
C PHE A 65 -3.64 14.39 9.47
N SER A 66 -4.06 13.67 10.51
CA SER A 66 -4.54 14.23 11.77
C SER A 66 -4.02 13.44 12.96
N SER A 67 -3.92 14.10 14.12
CA SER A 67 -3.61 13.46 15.39
C SER A 67 -4.81 12.71 15.99
N MET A 68 -6.01 12.92 15.46
CA MET A 68 -7.24 12.26 15.89
C MET A 68 -7.67 11.21 14.87
N ALA A 69 -8.12 10.04 15.35
CA ALA A 69 -8.70 9.01 14.49
C ALA A 69 -9.98 9.52 13.79
N PRO A 70 -10.28 9.06 12.56
CA PRO A 70 -11.57 9.30 11.94
C PRO A 70 -12.71 8.77 12.80
N GLY A 71 -13.88 9.39 12.66
CA GLY A 71 -15.11 8.91 13.28
C GLY A 71 -15.45 7.47 12.85
N PRO A 72 -16.27 6.75 13.63
CA PRO A 72 -16.60 5.34 13.34
C PRO A 72 -17.28 5.16 11.98
N ASP A 73 -18.09 6.13 11.54
CA ASP A 73 -18.83 6.13 10.28
C ASP A 73 -18.13 6.89 9.14
N GLU A 74 -16.97 7.50 9.42
CA GLU A 74 -16.20 8.22 8.42
C GLU A 74 -15.50 7.26 7.44
N PRO A 75 -15.33 7.69 6.18
CA PRO A 75 -14.61 6.89 5.19
C PRO A 75 -13.15 6.69 5.61
N LYS A 76 -12.64 5.48 5.41
CA LYS A 76 -11.26 5.07 5.66
C LYS A 76 -10.62 4.55 4.39
N LEU A 77 -9.30 4.61 4.35
CA LEU A 77 -8.51 4.10 3.24
C LEU A 77 -8.05 2.67 3.53
N PHE A 78 -8.31 1.77 2.58
CA PHE A 78 -7.90 0.38 2.66
C PHE A 78 -7.00 -0.02 1.51
N PHE A 79 -5.94 -0.74 1.83
CA PHE A 79 -5.12 -1.47 0.88
C PHE A 79 -5.58 -2.93 0.80
N ILE A 80 -5.68 -3.46 -0.41
CA ILE A 80 -6.10 -4.83 -0.67
C ILE A 80 -5.06 -5.51 -1.52
N ASN A 81 -4.54 -6.63 -1.02
CA ASN A 81 -3.73 -7.56 -1.81
C ASN A 81 -4.66 -8.68 -2.33
N LEU A 82 -4.87 -8.70 -3.64
CA LEU A 82 -5.55 -9.79 -4.34
C LEU A 82 -4.51 -10.73 -4.93
N GLY A 83 -4.79 -12.02 -4.87
CA GLY A 83 -3.96 -13.08 -5.44
C GLY A 83 -4.77 -13.97 -6.39
N GLY A 84 -4.07 -14.62 -7.30
CA GLY A 84 -4.65 -15.55 -8.25
C GLY A 84 -3.59 -16.14 -9.17
N TYR A 85 -3.99 -17.01 -10.09
CA TYR A 85 -3.05 -17.68 -10.98
C TYR A 85 -3.45 -17.48 -12.43
N GLU A 86 -2.46 -17.17 -13.26
CA GLU A 86 -2.63 -17.08 -14.70
C GLU A 86 -2.27 -18.42 -15.36
N ARG A 87 -2.88 -18.72 -16.51
CA ARG A 87 -2.58 -19.96 -17.23
C ARG A 87 -1.15 -19.91 -17.74
N GLU A 88 -0.44 -21.02 -17.59
CA GLU A 88 0.93 -21.20 -18.14
C GLU A 88 1.98 -20.25 -17.54
N VAL A 89 1.68 -19.62 -16.40
CA VAL A 89 2.62 -18.78 -15.64
C VAL A 89 3.06 -19.50 -14.37
N PHE A 90 4.36 -19.61 -14.14
CA PHE A 90 4.92 -20.12 -12.89
C PHE A 90 4.98 -18.99 -11.86
N GLY A 91 4.11 -19.06 -10.85
CA GLY A 91 4.00 -18.06 -9.78
C GLY A 91 2.57 -17.60 -9.57
N GLU A 92 2.36 -16.87 -8.48
CA GLU A 92 1.09 -16.21 -8.17
C GLU A 92 1.10 -14.80 -8.76
N ALA A 93 -0.01 -14.43 -9.39
CA ALA A 93 -0.26 -13.07 -9.84
C ALA A 93 -0.89 -12.28 -8.68
N HIS A 94 -0.38 -11.08 -8.44
CA HIS A 94 -0.93 -10.17 -7.45
C HIS A 94 -1.45 -8.88 -8.07
N ARG A 95 -2.52 -8.36 -7.47
CA ARG A 95 -3.08 -7.05 -7.81
C ARG A 95 -3.34 -6.30 -6.51
N TYR A 96 -2.66 -5.17 -6.40
CA TYR A 96 -2.78 -4.28 -5.26
C TYR A 96 -3.79 -3.18 -5.56
N LEU A 97 -4.68 -2.91 -4.60
CA LEU A 97 -5.74 -1.91 -4.76
C LEU A 97 -5.78 -1.00 -3.54
N LEU A 98 -6.05 0.29 -3.79
CA LEU A 98 -6.55 1.20 -2.79
C LEU A 98 -8.05 1.44 -3.00
N VAL A 99 -8.81 1.40 -1.91
CA VAL A 99 -10.25 1.68 -1.92
C VAL A 99 -10.65 2.50 -0.71
N VAL A 100 -11.64 3.38 -0.90
CA VAL A 100 -12.33 4.07 0.18
C VAL A 100 -13.52 3.23 0.64
N ALA A 101 -13.60 2.94 1.93
CA ALA A 101 -14.69 2.18 2.53
C ALA A 101 -14.90 2.55 4.01
N ARG A 102 -16.04 2.19 4.59
CA ARG A 102 -16.34 2.41 6.01
C ARG A 102 -15.69 1.36 6.92
N ASP A 103 -15.53 0.14 6.40
CA ASP A 103 -14.99 -1.00 7.13
C ASP A 103 -14.30 -2.02 6.20
N LYS A 104 -13.61 -2.99 6.82
CA LYS A 104 -12.89 -4.08 6.11
C LYS A 104 -13.83 -4.96 5.29
N ALA A 105 -15.10 -5.13 5.68
CA ALA A 105 -16.05 -5.97 4.96
C ALA A 105 -16.47 -5.31 3.64
N GLN A 106 -16.80 -4.02 3.66
CA GLN A 106 -17.08 -3.24 2.46
C GLN A 106 -15.84 -3.14 1.57
N ALA A 107 -14.65 -2.88 2.13
CA ALA A 107 -13.40 -2.88 1.37
C ALA A 107 -13.19 -4.20 0.62
N LYS A 108 -13.35 -5.34 1.32
CA LYS A 108 -13.24 -6.68 0.71
C LYS A 108 -14.23 -6.90 -0.42
N GLN A 109 -15.48 -6.44 -0.27
CA GLN A 109 -16.49 -6.53 -1.33
C GLN A 109 -16.11 -5.71 -2.56
N LEU A 110 -15.58 -4.49 -2.37
CA LEU A 110 -15.09 -3.66 -3.47
C LEU A 110 -13.88 -4.31 -4.17
N GLY A 111 -12.92 -4.84 -3.40
CA GLY A 111 -11.76 -5.56 -3.93
C GLY A 111 -12.16 -6.75 -4.80
N LYS A 112 -13.09 -7.59 -4.32
CA LYS A 112 -13.59 -8.74 -5.10
C LYS A 112 -14.20 -8.35 -6.44
N ARG A 113 -14.86 -7.18 -6.54
CA ARG A 113 -15.42 -6.69 -7.82
C ARG A 113 -14.35 -6.25 -8.82
N ARG A 114 -13.13 -5.93 -8.37
CA ARG A 114 -11.99 -5.51 -9.19
C ARG A 114 -11.01 -6.65 -9.51
N MET A 115 -11.34 -7.86 -9.09
CA MET A 115 -10.55 -9.06 -9.31
C MET A 115 -10.59 -9.46 -10.79
N PRO A 116 -9.45 -9.80 -11.41
CA PRO A 116 -9.42 -10.29 -12.79
C PRO A 116 -10.31 -11.52 -12.97
N ALA A 117 -11.13 -11.50 -14.03
CA ALA A 117 -12.12 -12.56 -14.28
C ALA A 117 -11.48 -13.86 -14.80
N ASP A 118 -10.26 -13.77 -15.33
CA ASP A 118 -9.49 -14.85 -15.95
C ASP A 118 -8.50 -15.52 -14.98
N TRP A 119 -8.34 -15.00 -13.77
CA TRP A 119 -7.53 -15.63 -12.74
C TRP A 119 -8.14 -16.96 -12.27
N LEU A 120 -7.31 -18.00 -12.26
CA LEU A 120 -7.59 -19.26 -11.61
C LEU A 120 -7.42 -19.09 -10.09
N LYS A 121 -8.30 -19.75 -9.31
CA LYS A 121 -8.29 -19.70 -7.84
C LYS A 121 -8.18 -18.28 -7.25
N ALA A 122 -8.83 -17.30 -7.86
CA ALA A 122 -8.76 -15.91 -7.41
C ALA A 122 -9.20 -15.75 -5.94
N HIS A 123 -8.43 -14.99 -5.17
CA HIS A 123 -8.63 -14.82 -3.72
C HIS A 123 -8.16 -13.45 -3.23
N THR A 124 -8.38 -13.20 -1.93
CA THR A 124 -7.97 -11.97 -1.25
C THR A 124 -7.03 -12.36 -0.12
N ASP A 125 -5.76 -12.02 -0.26
CA ASP A 125 -4.71 -12.33 0.72
C ASP A 125 -4.79 -11.41 1.93
N ALA A 126 -4.95 -10.11 1.68
CA ALA A 126 -4.96 -9.10 2.73
C ALA A 126 -5.97 -7.98 2.46
N VAL A 127 -6.54 -7.47 3.55
CA VAL A 127 -7.32 -6.23 3.59
C VAL A 127 -6.83 -5.44 4.79
N LEU A 128 -6.02 -4.43 4.52
CA LEU A 128 -5.33 -3.62 5.52
C LEU A 128 -5.95 -2.23 5.56
N GLN A 129 -6.21 -1.70 6.75
CA GLN A 129 -6.50 -0.27 6.91
C GLN A 129 -5.17 0.46 6.92
N VAL A 130 -5.03 1.53 6.13
CA VAL A 130 -3.73 2.19 5.94
C VAL A 130 -3.17 2.76 7.25
N ASP A 131 -4.02 3.26 8.14
CA ASP A 131 -3.60 3.76 9.46
C ASP A 131 -2.84 2.71 10.27
N ASP A 132 -3.28 1.44 10.22
CA ASP A 132 -2.69 0.34 10.97
C ASP A 132 -1.27 -0.01 10.46
N CYS A 133 -0.89 0.49 9.28
CA CYS A 133 0.38 0.18 8.61
C CYS A 133 1.38 1.34 8.65
N LEU A 134 0.95 2.53 9.06
CA LEU A 134 1.81 3.71 9.11
C LEU A 134 2.67 3.70 10.38
N PRO A 135 3.98 4.02 10.27
CA PRO A 135 4.87 4.03 11.42
C PRO A 135 4.55 5.22 12.33
N VAL A 136 4.04 4.96 13.53
CA VAL A 136 3.60 5.98 14.49
C VAL A 136 4.68 7.05 14.72
N ASP A 137 5.94 6.68 14.92
CA ASP A 137 7.01 7.65 15.27
C ASP A 137 7.38 8.66 14.15
N TRP A 138 6.90 8.45 12.92
CA TRP A 138 7.35 9.21 11.75
C TRP A 138 6.28 10.06 11.09
N VAL A 139 5.04 9.97 11.58
CA VAL A 139 3.89 10.60 10.93
C VAL A 139 3.46 11.83 11.73
N ASN A 140 3.47 13.01 11.09
CA ASN A 140 2.89 14.22 11.65
C ASN A 140 1.36 14.11 11.57
N GLY A 141 0.77 13.46 12.57
CA GLY A 141 -0.64 13.08 12.61
C GLY A 141 -0.85 11.64 12.10
N HIS A 142 -0.93 10.68 13.02
CA HIS A 142 -0.90 9.24 12.73
C HIS A 142 -2.09 8.70 11.94
N TYR A 143 -3.14 9.48 11.75
CA TYR A 143 -4.38 9.03 11.15
C TYR A 143 -4.64 9.70 9.81
N VAL A 144 -4.96 8.87 8.82
CA VAL A 144 -5.43 9.27 7.50
C VAL A 144 -6.88 9.70 7.58
N HIS A 145 -7.13 10.93 7.15
CA HIS A 145 -8.46 11.49 6.93
C HIS A 145 -8.73 11.61 5.44
N LEU A 146 -9.98 11.31 5.05
CA LEU A 146 -10.44 11.42 3.68
C LEU A 146 -11.43 12.58 3.60
N VAL A 147 -10.95 13.73 3.11
CA VAL A 147 -11.74 14.97 3.03
C VAL A 147 -12.18 15.20 1.59
N THR A 148 -13.46 15.48 1.37
CA THR A 148 -13.96 15.78 0.02
C THR A 148 -13.31 17.07 -0.50
N GLY A 149 -12.73 17.04 -1.69
CA GLY A 149 -12.11 18.23 -2.28
C GLY A 149 -11.19 17.93 -3.44
N ALA A 150 -10.65 18.98 -4.05
CA ALA A 150 -9.66 18.85 -5.12
C ALA A 150 -8.36 18.25 -4.57
N HIS A 151 -7.75 17.39 -5.38
CA HIS A 151 -6.47 16.72 -5.15
C HIS A 151 -5.79 16.43 -6.50
N LYS A 152 -4.48 16.16 -6.46
CA LYS A 152 -3.65 15.79 -7.62
C LYS A 152 -3.84 14.33 -8.05
N GLY A 153 -4.49 13.52 -7.21
CA GLY A 153 -4.80 12.12 -7.51
C GLY A 153 -3.72 11.18 -7.02
N MET A 154 -3.58 10.06 -7.73
CA MET A 154 -2.61 9.03 -7.43
C MET A 154 -1.67 8.84 -8.63
N GLY A 155 -0.36 8.95 -8.39
CA GLY A 155 0.68 8.52 -9.31
C GLY A 155 1.07 7.07 -9.04
N GLN A 156 1.36 6.32 -10.10
CA GLN A 156 1.91 4.97 -10.01
C GLN A 156 3.20 4.91 -10.82
N TYR A 157 4.25 4.37 -10.20
CA TYR A 157 5.58 4.33 -10.78
C TYR A 157 6.24 2.98 -10.52
N SER A 158 7.18 2.63 -11.38
CA SER A 158 8.01 1.42 -11.28
C SER A 158 9.43 1.77 -11.71
N ASP A 159 10.38 1.49 -10.86
CA ASP A 159 11.82 1.68 -11.10
C ASP A 159 12.61 0.85 -10.09
N TYR A 160 13.88 0.58 -10.35
CA TYR A 160 14.77 -0.15 -9.45
C TYR A 160 15.67 0.83 -8.68
N CYS A 161 15.23 1.27 -7.50
CA CYS A 161 15.94 2.28 -6.70
C CYS A 161 16.58 1.65 -5.46
N LEU A 162 17.92 1.53 -5.42
CA LEU A 162 18.65 1.08 -4.23
C LEU A 162 18.55 2.11 -3.10
N ILE A 163 18.15 1.67 -1.90
CA ILE A 163 18.00 2.53 -0.71
C ILE A 163 18.77 1.97 0.50
#